data_AF-A0A6N7BAV5-F1
#
_entry.id   AF-A0A6N7BAV5-F1
#
_cell.length_a   1.000
_cell.length_b   1.000
_cell.length_c   1.000
_cell.angle_alpha   90.00
_cell.angle_beta   90.00
_cell.angle_gamma   90.00
#
_symmetry.space_group_name_H-M   'P 1'
#
loop_
_entity.id
_entity.type
_entity.pdbx_description
1 polymer ?
#
loop_
_entity_poly.entity_id
_entity_poly.type
_entity_poly.pdbx_seq_one_letter_code
_entity_poly.pdbx_strand_id
1 'polypeptide(L)'
;MFDLETLKNETTHNNRYEKRLTKLVSSGQEIQRIRTVVDSAIINLKNNQQSFVIYGEPQSGKTEMMIALTAKLLDEGYQIIIELLNDSVQLLGQNLERFQRSGLSPSPKKFNEILSPEIKIEDHQLVIFCKKNSSDLQKLINKLGNKHKCVVIDDEADYATPNSKINKSEKSRINELTGNLIGKSGIYIGVTATPARLDLNKTHENKNEHWIDFPPHSNYTGQDVFFPVDTSNLPYKLTFLSDSGDDPKHLREGLFSFMVNVGYLNSEINDEDTNYSFLIHTSGKKADHSVDYKQIVKIFETLKDGKTTSHKTYLNRIWDIAKERYPGYENSITKYVIANCDRNNIVVMNSDKEVNAADNRTATDPTSPFTIIIGGNIVSRGVTFNSLLSMFFTRDVKHKLQQDTYIQRARMFGSRNNYLKYFELIIPKSLYLDWQKCFIFHRLSLESRKQNKKSPVWLDGEKITAVSSASIDHATVVVDRGEMSFELFDFHNNDITDIFQNTKLTINKIKALSTLLGENHLPTYLISYIESFLPLGEKSVAVHLPKSIKGYEDKKGEVDKATITRTRGFIGNRELELDKFPDAIHHINILYNEQSRARIFYKYEGNIRFLKTAKK
;
A
#
# COMPACT_ATOMS: atom_id res chain seq x y z
N MET A 1 -51.59 -12.15 -23.15
CA MET A 1 -51.05 -11.12 -24.07
C MET A 1 -49.69 -10.73 -23.54
N PHE A 2 -48.66 -10.67 -24.37
CA PHE A 2 -47.32 -10.25 -23.94
C PHE A 2 -47.35 -8.73 -23.70
N ASP A 3 -47.18 -8.30 -22.43
CA ASP A 3 -47.13 -6.90 -22.05
C ASP A 3 -45.71 -6.54 -21.60
N LEU A 4 -44.96 -5.98 -22.55
CA LEU A 4 -43.57 -5.60 -22.35
C LEU A 4 -43.43 -4.46 -21.34
N GLU A 5 -44.39 -3.53 -21.25
CA GLU A 5 -44.27 -2.36 -20.39
C GLU A 5 -44.53 -2.73 -18.93
N THR A 6 -45.49 -3.62 -18.66
CA THR A 6 -45.67 -4.20 -17.33
C THR A 6 -44.42 -4.97 -16.88
N LEU A 7 -43.85 -5.82 -17.75
CA LEU A 7 -42.61 -6.55 -17.44
C LEU A 7 -41.41 -5.62 -17.19
N LYS A 8 -41.28 -4.52 -17.94
CA LYS A 8 -40.23 -3.50 -17.72
C LYS A 8 -40.41 -2.76 -16.41
N ASN A 9 -41.64 -2.42 -16.04
CA ASN A 9 -41.96 -1.75 -14.78
C ASN A 9 -41.71 -2.66 -13.57
N GLU A 10 -41.90 -3.97 -13.72
CA GLU A 10 -41.56 -4.98 -12.71
C GLU A 10 -40.05 -5.23 -12.59
N THR A 11 -39.25 -4.94 -13.63
CA THR A 11 -37.80 -5.05 -13.58
C THR A 11 -37.12 -3.84 -12.92
N THR A 12 -36.58 -4.03 -11.72
CA THR A 12 -35.76 -3.00 -11.05
C THR A 12 -34.37 -2.91 -11.69
N HIS A 13 -34.13 -1.86 -12.48
CA HIS A 13 -32.81 -1.60 -13.06
C HIS A 13 -31.84 -0.93 -12.08
N ASN A 14 -32.31 -0.22 -11.04
CA ASN A 14 -31.47 0.61 -10.16
C ASN A 14 -31.20 0.00 -8.77
N ASN A 15 -30.98 -1.31 -8.72
CA ASN A 15 -30.76 -2.05 -7.47
C ASN A 15 -29.50 -2.92 -7.51
N ARG A 16 -28.50 -2.53 -8.32
CA ARG A 16 -27.27 -3.30 -8.50
C ARG A 16 -26.43 -3.26 -7.23
N TYR A 17 -26.37 -2.09 -6.60
CA TYR A 17 -25.58 -1.87 -5.40
C TYR A 17 -26.07 -2.69 -4.21
N GLU A 18 -27.35 -2.61 -3.82
CA GLU A 18 -27.84 -3.38 -2.67
C GLU A 18 -27.85 -4.89 -2.94
N LYS A 19 -28.09 -5.33 -4.20
CA LYS A 19 -27.89 -6.74 -4.58
C LYS A 19 -26.45 -7.19 -4.35
N ARG A 20 -25.46 -6.34 -4.71
CA ARG A 20 -24.05 -6.63 -4.45
C ARG A 20 -23.78 -6.73 -2.96
N LEU A 21 -24.23 -5.76 -2.16
CA LEU A 21 -24.05 -5.77 -0.71
C LEU A 21 -24.68 -7.01 -0.06
N THR A 22 -25.90 -7.38 -0.46
CA THR A 22 -26.60 -8.58 0.04
C THR A 22 -25.78 -9.85 -0.24
N LYS A 23 -25.22 -9.97 -1.45
CA LYS A 23 -24.34 -11.10 -1.81
C LYS A 23 -23.08 -11.13 -0.95
N LEU A 24 -22.48 -9.97 -0.67
CA LEU A 24 -21.29 -9.90 0.19
C LEU A 24 -21.58 -10.33 1.63
N VAL A 25 -22.69 -9.88 2.20
CA VAL A 25 -23.16 -10.33 3.52
C VAL A 25 -23.39 -11.83 3.53
N SER A 26 -24.02 -12.40 2.50
CA SER A 26 -24.25 -13.85 2.41
C SER A 26 -22.96 -14.67 2.34
N SER A 27 -21.85 -14.05 1.89
CA SER A 27 -20.51 -14.64 1.89
C SER A 27 -19.68 -14.34 3.15
N GLY A 28 -20.30 -13.76 4.19
CA GLY A 28 -19.64 -13.41 5.45
C GLY A 28 -18.70 -12.21 5.37
N GLN A 29 -18.85 -11.33 4.37
CA GLN A 29 -18.00 -10.16 4.21
C GLN A 29 -18.55 -8.91 4.93
N GLU A 30 -17.63 -8.12 5.48
CA GLU A 30 -17.92 -6.84 6.14
C GLU A 30 -18.25 -5.74 5.12
N ILE A 31 -19.53 -5.39 5.03
CA ILE A 31 -19.99 -4.39 4.06
C ILE A 31 -19.93 -2.94 4.57
N GLN A 32 -19.88 -2.71 5.88
CA GLN A 32 -19.99 -1.35 6.43
C GLN A 32 -18.88 -0.43 5.91
N ARG A 33 -17.64 -0.93 5.85
CA ARG A 33 -16.49 -0.20 5.30
C ARG A 33 -16.65 0.13 3.81
N ILE A 34 -17.27 -0.76 3.04
CA ILE A 34 -17.57 -0.53 1.61
C ILE A 34 -18.68 0.52 1.48
N ARG A 35 -19.73 0.41 2.30
CA ARG A 35 -20.85 1.35 2.34
C ARG A 35 -20.38 2.77 2.64
N THR A 36 -19.61 2.97 3.72
CA THR A 36 -19.06 4.28 4.08
C THR A 36 -18.26 4.92 2.96
N VAL A 37 -17.40 4.16 2.27
CA VAL A 37 -16.58 4.69 1.17
C VAL A 37 -17.40 5.02 -0.06
N VAL A 38 -18.31 4.13 -0.46
CA VAL A 38 -19.19 4.37 -1.62
C VAL A 38 -20.09 5.58 -1.37
N ASP A 39 -20.71 5.68 -0.19
CA ASP A 39 -21.56 6.82 0.17
C ASP A 39 -20.77 8.13 0.16
N SER A 40 -19.55 8.13 0.72
CA SER A 40 -18.66 9.29 0.70
C SER A 40 -18.28 9.70 -0.73
N ALA A 41 -18.02 8.73 -1.61
CA ALA A 41 -17.72 9.01 -3.01
C ALA A 41 -18.94 9.63 -3.72
N ILE A 42 -20.14 9.11 -3.50
CA ILE A 42 -21.37 9.70 -4.08
C ILE A 42 -21.63 11.10 -3.53
N ILE A 43 -21.38 11.35 -2.24
CA ILE A 43 -21.49 12.69 -1.64
C ILE A 43 -20.52 13.66 -2.31
N ASN A 44 -19.25 13.27 -2.49
CA ASN A 44 -18.27 14.07 -3.22
C ASN A 44 -18.78 14.44 -4.63
N LEU A 45 -19.29 13.46 -5.36
CA LEU A 45 -19.81 13.67 -6.71
C LEU A 45 -21.04 14.59 -6.75
N LYS A 46 -21.97 14.46 -5.80
CA LYS A 46 -23.13 15.35 -5.65
C LYS A 46 -22.73 16.79 -5.30
N ASN A 47 -21.61 16.96 -4.60
CA ASN A 47 -20.99 18.26 -4.31
C ASN A 47 -20.07 18.77 -5.43
N ASN A 48 -20.23 18.27 -6.65
CA ASN A 48 -19.45 18.64 -7.84
C ASN A 48 -17.94 18.43 -7.70
N GLN A 49 -17.48 17.53 -6.81
CA GLN A 49 -16.08 17.16 -6.74
C GLN A 49 -15.76 16.11 -7.80
N GLN A 50 -15.05 16.53 -8.85
CA GLN A 50 -14.79 15.72 -10.04
C GLN A 50 -13.45 15.00 -10.02
N SER A 51 -12.56 15.27 -9.05
CA SER A 51 -11.24 14.64 -8.95
C SER A 51 -10.82 14.41 -7.50
N PHE A 52 -10.79 13.15 -7.08
CA PHE A 52 -10.40 12.76 -5.72
C PHE A 52 -9.79 11.35 -5.69
N VAL A 53 -9.27 10.95 -4.53
CA VAL A 53 -8.58 9.66 -4.34
C VAL A 53 -9.27 8.86 -3.24
N ILE A 54 -9.44 7.56 -3.49
CA ILE A 54 -9.77 6.56 -2.47
C ILE A 54 -8.50 5.78 -2.20
N TYR A 55 -8.03 5.77 -0.97
CA TYR A 55 -6.81 5.05 -0.62
C TYR A 55 -7.04 4.00 0.46
N GLY A 56 -6.26 2.93 0.40
CA GLY A 56 -6.33 1.85 1.39
C GLY A 56 -5.20 0.84 1.20
N GLU A 57 -4.87 0.13 2.27
CA GLU A 57 -3.71 -0.77 2.34
C GLU A 57 -3.63 -1.79 1.18
N PRO A 58 -2.44 -2.26 0.78
CA PRO A 58 -2.30 -3.34 -0.20
C PRO A 58 -3.14 -4.56 0.19
N GLN A 59 -3.85 -5.17 -0.76
CA GLN A 59 -4.73 -6.32 -0.51
C GLN A 59 -5.86 -6.11 0.54
N SER A 60 -6.19 -4.87 0.89
CA SER A 60 -7.33 -4.55 1.78
C SER A 60 -8.72 -4.82 1.18
N GLY A 61 -8.84 -5.35 -0.04
CA GLY A 61 -10.12 -5.58 -0.71
C GLY A 61 -10.64 -4.42 -1.57
N LYS A 62 -9.77 -3.53 -2.05
CA LYS A 62 -10.14 -2.38 -2.90
C LYS A 62 -10.91 -2.77 -4.17
N THR A 63 -10.58 -3.91 -4.79
CA THR A 63 -11.32 -4.41 -5.96
C THR A 63 -12.80 -4.61 -5.67
N GLU A 64 -13.14 -5.14 -4.49
CA GLU A 64 -14.54 -5.32 -4.09
C GLU A 64 -15.25 -3.98 -3.89
N MET A 65 -14.55 -3.02 -3.27
CA MET A 65 -15.04 -1.65 -3.14
C MET A 65 -15.29 -1.00 -4.50
N MET A 66 -14.39 -1.17 -5.47
CA MET A 66 -14.57 -0.65 -6.84
C MET A 66 -15.78 -1.28 -7.54
N ILE A 67 -16.01 -2.61 -7.40
CA ILE A 67 -17.20 -3.27 -7.94
C ILE A 67 -18.48 -2.64 -7.36
N ALA A 68 -18.51 -2.42 -6.04
CA ALA A 68 -19.67 -1.84 -5.37
C ALA A 68 -19.87 -0.36 -5.76
N LEU A 69 -18.79 0.41 -5.88
CA LEU A 69 -18.82 1.79 -6.36
C LEU A 69 -19.36 1.86 -7.79
N THR A 70 -18.87 1.01 -8.69
CA THR A 70 -19.33 0.93 -10.07
C THR A 70 -20.81 0.56 -10.15
N ALA A 71 -21.28 -0.39 -9.33
CA ALA A 71 -22.69 -0.71 -9.22
C ALA A 71 -23.53 0.51 -8.77
N LYS A 72 -23.05 1.26 -7.77
CA LYS A 72 -23.73 2.45 -7.27
C LYS A 72 -23.74 3.58 -8.31
N LEU A 73 -22.65 3.80 -9.03
CA LEU A 73 -22.58 4.79 -10.11
C LEU A 73 -23.57 4.45 -11.24
N LEU A 74 -23.70 3.18 -11.61
CA LEU A 74 -24.71 2.76 -12.58
C LEU A 74 -26.14 3.04 -12.08
N ASP A 75 -26.41 2.78 -10.80
CA ASP A 75 -27.71 3.06 -10.18
C ASP A 75 -28.02 4.57 -10.07
N GLU A 76 -26.99 5.43 -9.94
CA GLU A 76 -27.11 6.90 -10.00
C GLU A 76 -27.15 7.45 -11.44
N GLY A 77 -27.17 6.58 -12.47
CA GLY A 77 -27.38 6.97 -13.86
C GLY A 77 -26.11 7.37 -14.63
N TYR A 78 -24.91 7.13 -14.10
CA TYR A 78 -23.68 7.34 -14.85
C TYR A 78 -23.61 6.37 -16.05
N GLN A 79 -23.34 6.92 -17.24
CA GLN A 79 -23.42 6.19 -18.50
C GLN A 79 -22.14 5.41 -18.80
N ILE A 80 -20.97 6.04 -18.70
CA ILE A 80 -19.70 5.42 -19.07
C ILE A 80 -18.78 5.38 -17.87
N ILE A 81 -18.45 4.18 -17.41
CA ILE A 81 -17.51 3.94 -16.33
C ILE A 81 -16.31 3.20 -16.92
N ILE A 82 -15.11 3.73 -16.68
CA ILE A 82 -13.86 3.21 -17.23
C ILE A 82 -12.98 2.81 -16.05
N GLU A 83 -12.69 1.52 -15.96
CA GLU A 83 -11.73 0.95 -15.02
C GLU A 83 -10.35 0.94 -15.70
N LEU A 84 -9.48 1.87 -15.30
CA LEU A 84 -8.10 1.94 -15.76
C LEU A 84 -7.21 1.05 -14.90
N LEU A 85 -6.39 0.26 -15.57
CA LEU A 85 -5.54 -0.75 -14.95
C LEU A 85 -4.11 -0.62 -15.46
N ASN A 86 -3.13 -1.08 -14.69
CA ASN A 86 -1.75 -1.14 -15.17
C ASN A 86 -1.63 -1.95 -16.47
N ASP A 87 -0.56 -1.71 -17.22
CA ASP A 87 -0.28 -2.43 -18.47
C ASP A 87 0.20 -3.87 -18.21
N SER A 88 -0.69 -4.67 -17.64
CA SER A 88 -0.52 -6.09 -17.33
C SER A 88 -1.76 -6.84 -17.80
N VAL A 89 -1.56 -7.78 -18.73
CA VAL A 89 -2.64 -8.66 -19.23
C VAL A 89 -3.19 -9.51 -18.09
N GLN A 90 -2.34 -9.93 -17.16
CA GLN A 90 -2.74 -10.74 -16.02
C GLN A 90 -3.62 -9.95 -15.05
N LEU A 91 -3.21 -8.73 -14.70
CA LEU A 91 -4.00 -7.88 -13.80
C LEU A 91 -5.36 -7.54 -14.41
N LEU A 92 -5.36 -7.24 -15.72
CA LEU A 92 -6.58 -7.05 -16.49
C LEU A 92 -7.50 -8.27 -16.40
N GLY A 93 -6.96 -9.48 -16.62
CA GLY A 93 -7.72 -10.73 -16.55
C GLY A 93 -8.33 -10.97 -15.17
N GLN A 94 -7.54 -10.87 -14.11
CA GLN A 94 -8.01 -11.10 -12.73
C GLN A 94 -9.08 -10.10 -12.29
N ASN A 95 -8.86 -8.81 -12.52
CA ASN A 95 -9.83 -7.78 -12.13
C ASN A 95 -11.11 -7.88 -12.96
N LEU A 96 -11.00 -8.08 -14.28
CA LEU A 96 -12.17 -8.26 -15.14
C LEU A 96 -12.99 -9.49 -14.74
N GLU A 97 -12.35 -10.62 -14.46
CA GLU A 97 -13.04 -11.84 -14.04
C GLU A 97 -13.79 -11.64 -12.71
N ARG A 98 -13.18 -10.96 -11.73
CA ARG A 98 -13.85 -10.60 -10.46
C ARG A 98 -15.09 -9.74 -10.70
N PHE A 99 -14.97 -8.74 -11.58
CA PHE A 99 -16.07 -7.88 -11.97
C PHE A 99 -17.18 -8.63 -12.71
N GLN A 100 -16.86 -9.54 -13.63
CA GLN A 100 -17.85 -10.35 -14.35
C GLN A 100 -18.58 -11.33 -13.42
N ARG A 101 -17.85 -12.02 -12.53
CA ARG A 101 -18.42 -12.94 -11.53
C ARG A 101 -19.30 -12.24 -10.48
N SER A 102 -19.20 -10.91 -10.36
CA SER A 102 -20.02 -10.15 -9.43
C SER A 102 -21.51 -10.16 -9.80
N GLY A 103 -21.84 -10.37 -11.08
CA GLY A 103 -23.20 -10.29 -11.60
C GLY A 103 -23.62 -8.86 -11.99
N LEU A 104 -22.65 -7.95 -12.16
CA LEU A 104 -22.90 -6.58 -12.58
C LEU A 104 -23.55 -6.54 -13.98
N SER A 105 -24.58 -5.71 -14.13
CA SER A 105 -25.24 -5.41 -15.40
C SER A 105 -25.19 -3.91 -15.65
N PRO A 106 -24.69 -3.40 -16.79
CA PRO A 106 -24.17 -4.14 -17.93
C PRO A 106 -22.91 -4.95 -17.58
N SER A 107 -22.69 -6.04 -18.31
CA SER A 107 -21.49 -6.86 -18.14
C SER A 107 -20.24 -6.04 -18.44
N PRO A 108 -19.21 -6.07 -17.57
CA PRO A 108 -17.92 -5.44 -17.82
C PRO A 108 -17.23 -6.00 -19.06
N LYS A 109 -16.72 -5.12 -19.92
CA LYS A 109 -16.08 -5.48 -21.21
C LYS A 109 -14.66 -4.93 -21.30
N LYS A 110 -13.77 -5.64 -22.01
CA LYS A 110 -12.47 -5.08 -22.42
C LYS A 110 -12.69 -3.96 -23.41
N PHE A 111 -11.79 -2.98 -23.43
CA PHE A 111 -11.89 -1.87 -24.38
C PHE A 111 -11.92 -2.33 -25.85
N ASN A 112 -11.20 -3.40 -26.22
CA ASN A 112 -11.22 -3.93 -27.59
C ASN A 112 -12.61 -4.43 -28.01
N GLU A 113 -13.40 -4.96 -27.07
CA GLU A 113 -14.74 -5.44 -27.35
C GLU A 113 -15.69 -4.30 -27.72
N ILE A 114 -15.43 -3.07 -27.27
CA ILE A 114 -16.26 -1.90 -27.57
C ILE A 114 -15.85 -1.17 -28.85
N LEU A 115 -14.71 -1.51 -29.46
CA LEU A 115 -14.23 -0.83 -30.68
C LEU A 115 -15.06 -1.17 -31.92
N SER A 116 -15.83 -2.26 -31.87
CA SER A 116 -16.73 -2.66 -32.96
C SER A 116 -17.67 -1.50 -33.34
N PRO A 117 -17.85 -1.20 -34.65
CA PRO A 117 -18.78 -0.16 -35.12
C PRO A 117 -20.23 -0.40 -34.70
N GLU A 118 -20.62 -1.66 -34.51
CA GLU A 118 -21.96 -2.09 -34.12
C GLU A 118 -22.32 -1.65 -32.69
N ILE A 119 -21.31 -1.42 -31.84
CA ILE A 119 -21.54 -0.93 -30.47
C ILE A 119 -21.68 0.59 -30.49
N LYS A 120 -22.92 1.04 -30.28
CA LYS A 120 -23.27 2.46 -30.08
C LYS A 120 -23.07 2.85 -28.62
N ILE A 121 -22.41 3.98 -28.40
CA ILE A 121 -22.10 4.48 -27.05
C ILE A 121 -23.27 5.29 -26.47
N GLU A 122 -24.12 5.87 -27.33
CA GLU A 122 -25.14 6.86 -26.94
C GLU A 122 -26.37 6.23 -26.25
N ASP A 123 -26.60 4.93 -26.40
CA ASP A 123 -27.87 4.30 -26.03
C ASP A 123 -27.83 3.49 -24.71
N HIS A 124 -26.65 3.22 -24.17
CA HIS A 124 -26.48 2.24 -23.09
C HIS A 124 -25.40 2.61 -22.08
N GLN A 125 -25.62 2.19 -20.83
CA GLN A 125 -24.56 2.20 -19.82
C GLN A 125 -23.45 1.22 -20.23
N LEU A 126 -22.19 1.57 -19.98
CA LEU A 126 -21.01 0.79 -20.31
C LEU A 126 -20.02 0.78 -19.15
N VAL A 127 -19.47 -0.41 -18.87
CA VAL A 127 -18.34 -0.61 -17.95
C VAL A 127 -17.16 -1.14 -18.76
N ILE A 128 -16.11 -0.34 -18.88
CA ILE A 128 -15.01 -0.56 -19.82
C ILE A 128 -13.71 -0.75 -19.07
N PHE A 129 -13.03 -1.87 -19.31
CA PHE A 129 -11.71 -2.17 -18.77
C PHE A 129 -10.63 -1.80 -19.78
N CYS A 130 -9.72 -0.90 -19.40
CA CYS A 130 -8.67 -0.40 -20.29
C CYS A 130 -7.30 -0.36 -19.59
N LYS A 131 -6.25 -0.77 -20.30
CA LYS A 131 -4.89 -0.70 -19.78
C LYS A 131 -4.31 0.69 -19.96
N LYS A 132 -3.48 1.12 -19.02
CA LYS A 132 -2.71 2.38 -19.05
C LYS A 132 -1.52 2.32 -20.01
N ASN A 133 -1.78 2.07 -21.29
CA ASN A 133 -0.78 2.18 -22.35
C ASN A 133 -1.27 3.11 -23.46
N SER A 134 -0.32 3.66 -24.21
CA SER A 134 -0.60 4.68 -25.22
C SER A 134 -1.52 4.19 -26.34
N SER A 135 -1.45 2.90 -26.69
CA SER A 135 -2.22 2.34 -27.81
C SER A 135 -3.69 2.20 -27.44
N ASP A 136 -3.97 1.57 -26.30
CA ASP A 136 -5.32 1.25 -25.84
C ASP A 136 -6.09 2.53 -25.49
N LEU A 137 -5.44 3.46 -24.77
CA LEU A 137 -6.02 4.76 -24.43
C LEU A 137 -6.36 5.57 -25.68
N GLN A 138 -5.47 5.63 -26.68
CA GLN A 138 -5.75 6.40 -27.90
C GLN A 138 -6.93 5.81 -28.68
N LYS A 139 -7.02 4.48 -28.80
CA LYS A 139 -8.15 3.81 -29.46
C LYS A 139 -9.46 4.06 -28.71
N LEU A 140 -9.42 3.99 -27.39
CA LEU A 140 -10.59 4.25 -26.54
C LEU A 140 -11.06 5.70 -26.67
N ILE A 141 -10.16 6.67 -26.57
CA ILE A 141 -10.47 8.10 -26.75
C ILE A 141 -11.08 8.36 -28.13
N ASN A 142 -10.53 7.75 -29.18
CA ASN A 142 -11.06 7.91 -30.53
C ASN A 142 -12.47 7.31 -30.67
N LYS A 143 -12.73 6.17 -30.03
CA LYS A 143 -14.05 5.50 -30.05
C LYS A 143 -15.09 6.30 -29.26
N LEU A 144 -14.73 6.83 -28.09
CA LEU A 144 -15.61 7.65 -27.27
C LEU A 144 -15.87 9.02 -27.91
N GLY A 145 -14.83 9.71 -28.38
CA GLY A 145 -14.94 11.09 -28.85
C GLY A 145 -15.25 12.09 -27.73
N ASN A 146 -15.36 13.37 -28.08
CA ASN A 146 -15.37 14.48 -27.10
C ASN A 146 -16.71 14.75 -26.40
N LYS A 147 -17.77 13.99 -26.74
CA LYS A 147 -19.15 14.29 -26.29
C LYS A 147 -19.54 13.58 -24.99
N HIS A 148 -18.77 12.59 -24.55
CA HIS A 148 -19.20 11.72 -23.47
C HIS A 148 -18.56 12.09 -22.14
N LYS A 149 -19.41 12.25 -21.13
CA LYS A 149 -19.00 12.35 -19.74
C LYS A 149 -18.70 10.94 -19.21
N CYS A 150 -17.44 10.67 -18.90
CA CYS A 150 -17.02 9.39 -18.31
C CYS A 150 -16.66 9.53 -16.84
N VAL A 151 -16.80 8.43 -16.09
CA VAL A 151 -16.19 8.26 -14.78
C VAL A 151 -15.00 7.34 -14.96
N VAL A 152 -13.80 7.85 -14.69
CA VAL A 152 -12.55 7.09 -14.71
C VAL A 152 -12.22 6.67 -13.29
N ILE A 153 -12.26 5.37 -13.04
CA ILE A 153 -11.76 4.75 -11.81
C ILE A 153 -10.37 4.19 -12.14
N ASP A 154 -9.36 4.75 -11.50
CA ASP A 154 -7.95 4.50 -11.81
C ASP A 154 -7.31 3.60 -10.75
N ASP A 155 -7.27 2.30 -10.99
CA ASP A 155 -6.65 1.32 -10.08
C ASP A 155 -5.12 1.42 -10.12
N GLU A 156 -4.50 1.42 -8.94
CA GLU A 156 -3.11 1.81 -8.73
C GLU A 156 -2.76 3.14 -9.42
N ALA A 157 -3.56 4.16 -9.15
CA ALA A 157 -3.41 5.49 -9.74
C ALA A 157 -2.01 6.12 -9.55
N ASP A 158 -1.23 5.69 -8.55
CA ASP A 158 0.17 6.12 -8.38
C ASP A 158 1.13 5.61 -9.48
N TYR A 159 0.70 4.63 -10.27
CA TYR A 159 1.47 4.05 -11.37
C TYR A 159 1.06 4.63 -12.73
N ALA A 160 2.07 5.13 -13.46
CA ALA A 160 2.01 5.69 -14.82
C ALA A 160 1.14 6.95 -15.03
N THR A 161 0.03 7.11 -14.31
CA THR A 161 -0.86 8.28 -14.41
C THR A 161 -0.20 9.61 -13.98
N PRO A 162 0.62 9.66 -12.89
CA PRO A 162 1.30 10.89 -12.50
C PRO A 162 2.28 11.39 -13.56
N ASN A 163 2.32 12.72 -13.75
CA ASN A 163 3.17 13.35 -14.74
C ASN A 163 4.66 13.32 -14.34
N SER A 164 5.40 12.35 -14.88
CA SER A 164 6.85 12.25 -14.72
C SER A 164 7.67 13.38 -15.37
N LYS A 165 7.02 14.28 -16.11
CA LYS A 165 7.61 15.44 -16.78
C LYS A 165 7.13 16.77 -16.22
N ILE A 166 6.51 16.78 -15.03
CA ILE A 166 5.89 17.98 -14.44
C ILE A 166 6.86 19.17 -14.34
N ASN A 167 8.11 18.92 -13.96
CA ASN A 167 9.15 19.96 -13.84
C ASN A 167 9.79 20.39 -15.16
N LYS A 168 9.31 19.84 -16.30
CA LYS A 168 9.72 20.25 -17.65
C LYS A 168 8.63 21.03 -18.38
N SER A 169 7.54 21.38 -17.68
CA SER A 169 6.35 22.00 -18.28
C SER A 169 5.75 21.16 -19.42
N GLU A 170 5.98 19.85 -19.41
CA GLU A 170 5.46 18.88 -20.37
C GLU A 170 4.54 17.89 -19.67
N LYS A 171 3.62 17.25 -20.40
CA LYS A 171 2.88 16.09 -19.90
C LYS A 171 3.56 14.80 -20.35
N SER A 172 3.72 13.85 -19.43
CA SER A 172 4.03 12.47 -19.80
C SER A 172 2.89 11.89 -20.65
N ARG A 173 3.20 10.96 -21.56
CA ARG A 173 2.23 10.46 -22.55
C ARG A 173 0.96 9.86 -21.92
N ILE A 174 1.12 9.07 -20.86
CA ILE A 174 -0.03 8.45 -20.17
C ILE A 174 -0.83 9.50 -19.40
N ASN A 175 -0.17 10.44 -18.72
CA ASN A 175 -0.85 11.56 -18.05
C ASN A 175 -1.66 12.43 -19.03
N GLU A 176 -1.11 12.71 -20.21
CA GLU A 176 -1.82 13.43 -21.26
C GLU A 176 -3.06 12.67 -21.73
N LEU A 177 -2.90 11.39 -22.07
CA LEU A 177 -3.99 10.56 -22.57
C LEU A 177 -5.12 10.36 -21.57
N THR A 178 -4.78 10.07 -20.31
CA THR A 178 -5.77 9.97 -19.23
C THR A 178 -6.48 11.29 -19.00
N GLY A 179 -5.77 12.43 -19.06
CA GLY A 179 -6.38 13.75 -19.03
C GLY A 179 -7.35 14.00 -20.20
N ASN A 180 -6.98 13.58 -21.41
CA ASN A 180 -7.85 13.68 -22.59
C ASN A 180 -9.09 12.77 -22.48
N LEU A 181 -8.92 11.58 -21.89
CA LEU A 181 -10.00 10.63 -21.65
C LEU A 181 -11.02 11.19 -20.65
N ILE A 182 -10.54 11.80 -19.55
CA ILE A 182 -11.40 12.46 -18.55
C ILE A 182 -12.10 13.69 -19.17
N GLY A 183 -11.39 14.50 -19.95
CA GLY A 183 -11.93 15.69 -20.57
C GLY A 183 -12.35 16.76 -19.56
N LYS A 184 -13.21 17.71 -19.98
CA LYS A 184 -13.63 18.85 -19.14
C LYS A 184 -14.76 18.54 -18.17
N SER A 185 -15.58 17.54 -18.48
CA SER A 185 -16.78 17.21 -17.73
C SER A 185 -16.70 15.84 -17.05
N GLY A 186 -15.67 15.05 -17.33
CA GLY A 186 -15.49 13.73 -16.74
C GLY A 186 -15.06 13.79 -15.27
N ILE A 187 -15.10 12.63 -14.65
CA ILE A 187 -14.78 12.43 -13.25
C ILE A 187 -13.57 11.51 -13.16
N TYR A 188 -12.64 11.84 -12.28
CA TYR A 188 -11.47 11.04 -11.95
C TYR A 188 -11.52 10.58 -10.50
N ILE A 189 -11.42 9.27 -10.29
CA ILE A 189 -11.34 8.64 -8.98
C ILE A 189 -10.07 7.79 -8.97
N GLY A 190 -9.01 8.29 -8.35
CA GLY A 190 -7.78 7.51 -8.16
C GLY A 190 -7.95 6.49 -7.03
N VAL A 191 -7.60 5.23 -7.26
CA VAL A 191 -7.62 4.17 -6.25
C VAL A 191 -6.20 3.65 -6.04
N THR A 192 -5.65 3.75 -4.83
CA THR A 192 -4.25 3.34 -4.57
C THR A 192 -3.97 2.99 -3.10
N ALA A 193 -2.89 2.25 -2.84
CA ALA A 193 -2.32 2.16 -1.50
C ALA A 193 -1.39 3.33 -1.15
N THR A 194 -0.84 4.01 -2.16
CA THR A 194 0.26 4.97 -1.98
C THR A 194 -0.05 6.31 -2.64
N PRO A 195 -0.93 7.13 -2.03
CA PRO A 195 -1.44 8.34 -2.68
C PRO A 195 -0.44 9.52 -2.67
N ALA A 196 0.73 9.38 -2.04
CA ALA A 196 1.79 10.39 -2.01
C ALA A 196 2.13 10.95 -3.38
N ARG A 197 2.22 10.07 -4.39
CA ARG A 197 2.56 10.48 -5.75
C ARG A 197 1.45 11.26 -6.43
N LEU A 198 0.20 10.99 -6.11
CA LEU A 198 -0.94 11.71 -6.67
C LEU A 198 -1.03 13.13 -6.09
N ASP A 199 -0.76 13.29 -4.80
CA ASP A 199 -0.75 14.60 -4.14
C ASP A 199 0.44 15.46 -4.57
N LEU A 200 1.67 14.94 -4.41
CA LEU A 200 2.89 15.69 -4.72
C LEU A 200 3.03 16.03 -6.22
N ASN A 201 2.34 15.28 -7.10
CA ASN A 201 2.29 15.55 -8.53
C ASN A 201 1.07 16.37 -8.96
N LYS A 202 0.09 16.60 -8.07
CA LYS A 202 -1.23 17.18 -8.40
C LYS A 202 -1.91 16.49 -9.57
N THR A 203 -1.81 15.15 -9.60
CA THR A 203 -2.30 14.35 -10.71
C THR A 203 -3.79 14.62 -10.94
N HIS A 204 -4.13 15.06 -12.15
CA HIS A 204 -5.49 15.45 -12.55
C HIS A 204 -6.21 16.39 -11.56
N GLU A 205 -5.46 17.30 -10.92
CA GLU A 205 -6.01 18.30 -9.98
C GLU A 205 -6.83 17.70 -8.83
N ASN A 206 -6.50 16.47 -8.42
CA ASN A 206 -7.18 15.80 -7.33
C ASN A 206 -7.12 16.62 -6.03
N LYS A 207 -8.22 16.62 -5.28
CA LYS A 207 -8.41 17.42 -4.06
C LYS A 207 -8.20 16.55 -2.81
N ASN A 208 -7.09 16.76 -2.10
CA ASN A 208 -6.71 15.94 -0.95
C ASN A 208 -7.63 16.09 0.28
N GLU A 209 -8.36 17.20 0.36
CA GLU A 209 -9.46 17.43 1.30
C GLU A 209 -10.67 16.50 1.08
N HIS A 210 -10.84 15.98 -0.14
CA HIS A 210 -11.93 15.08 -0.52
C HIS A 210 -11.51 13.61 -0.63
N TRP A 211 -10.28 13.28 -0.23
CA TRP A 211 -9.82 11.90 -0.23
C TRP A 211 -10.54 11.04 0.82
N ILE A 212 -10.84 9.82 0.42
CA ILE A 212 -11.62 8.86 1.22
C ILE A 212 -10.69 7.73 1.66
N ASP A 213 -10.67 7.45 2.96
CA ASP A 213 -9.92 6.33 3.55
C ASP A 213 -10.75 5.04 3.45
N PHE A 214 -10.15 3.97 2.93
CA PHE A 214 -10.73 2.64 2.87
C PHE A 214 -10.02 1.73 3.88
N PRO A 215 -10.58 1.55 5.09
CA PRO A 215 -9.94 0.78 6.15
C PRO A 215 -9.93 -0.71 5.79
N PRO A 216 -8.92 -1.50 6.21
CA PRO A 216 -8.87 -2.94 5.98
C PRO A 216 -10.03 -3.70 6.65
N HIS A 217 -10.29 -4.94 6.23
CA HIS A 217 -11.28 -5.83 6.86
C HIS A 217 -10.68 -6.49 8.11
N SER A 218 -11.50 -7.03 9.02
CA SER A 218 -11.04 -7.65 10.28
C SER A 218 -9.97 -8.75 10.12
N ASN A 219 -10.10 -9.61 9.12
CA ASN A 219 -9.14 -10.70 8.86
C ASN A 219 -7.82 -10.25 8.19
N TYR A 220 -7.60 -8.94 8.03
CA TYR A 220 -6.46 -8.42 7.30
C TYR A 220 -5.20 -8.46 8.17
N THR A 221 -4.13 -9.04 7.62
CA THR A 221 -2.78 -8.99 8.19
C THR A 221 -1.92 -8.08 7.32
N GLY A 222 -1.37 -7.02 7.91
CA GLY A 222 -0.66 -5.97 7.18
C GLY A 222 0.62 -5.50 7.85
N GLN A 223 0.98 -4.25 7.60
CA GLN A 223 2.23 -3.64 8.08
C GLN A 223 2.39 -3.72 9.60
N ASP A 224 1.31 -3.53 10.36
CA ASP A 224 1.37 -3.54 11.83
C ASP A 224 1.73 -4.91 12.41
N VAL A 225 1.57 -5.97 11.61
CA VAL A 225 1.88 -7.35 12.01
C VAL A 225 3.21 -7.81 11.43
N PHE A 226 3.51 -7.49 10.17
CA PHE A 226 4.74 -7.91 9.48
C PHE A 226 5.93 -6.97 9.67
N PHE A 227 5.67 -5.73 10.03
CA PHE A 227 6.68 -4.71 10.29
C PHE A 227 6.31 -3.93 11.57
N PRO A 228 6.01 -4.64 12.68
CA PRO A 228 5.71 -3.97 13.94
C PRO A 228 6.96 -3.25 14.41
N VAL A 229 6.75 -2.24 15.24
CA VAL A 229 7.83 -1.51 15.91
C VAL A 229 8.68 -2.47 16.75
N ASP A 230 8.02 -3.31 17.54
CA ASP A 230 8.64 -4.33 18.36
C ASP A 230 8.61 -5.68 17.65
N THR A 231 9.79 -6.25 17.42
CA THR A 231 9.98 -7.55 16.77
C THR A 231 10.21 -8.69 17.77
N SER A 232 10.09 -8.44 19.07
CA SER A 232 10.32 -9.43 20.13
C SER A 232 9.34 -10.61 20.08
N ASN A 233 8.09 -10.35 19.70
CA ASN A 233 7.02 -11.34 19.66
C ASN A 233 6.23 -11.26 18.35
N LEU A 234 6.78 -11.85 17.29
CA LEU A 234 6.15 -11.89 15.97
C LEU A 234 5.20 -13.09 15.87
N PRO A 235 3.97 -12.92 15.32
CA PRO A 235 3.02 -14.02 15.13
C PRO A 235 3.33 -14.86 13.89
N TYR A 236 4.53 -14.75 13.34
CA TYR A 236 5.05 -15.45 12.17
C TYR A 236 6.57 -15.61 12.31
N LYS A 237 7.19 -16.44 11.48
CA LYS A 237 8.64 -16.62 11.51
C LYS A 237 9.35 -15.60 10.63
N LEU A 238 10.29 -14.87 11.21
CA LEU A 238 11.19 -13.96 10.50
C LEU A 238 12.61 -14.54 10.49
N THR A 239 13.12 -14.83 9.30
CA THR A 239 14.45 -15.38 9.09
C THR A 239 15.34 -14.34 8.39
N PHE A 240 16.33 -13.82 9.11
CA PHE A 240 17.26 -12.84 8.56
C PHE A 240 18.37 -13.50 7.74
N LEU A 241 18.62 -12.96 6.55
CA LEU A 241 19.79 -13.28 5.75
C LEU A 241 20.93 -12.28 6.03
N SER A 242 22.16 -12.69 5.76
CA SER A 242 23.29 -11.76 5.69
C SER A 242 23.13 -10.83 4.48
N ASP A 243 23.72 -9.64 4.56
CA ASP A 243 23.63 -8.65 3.48
C ASP A 243 24.35 -9.10 2.18
N SER A 244 25.12 -10.19 2.22
CA SER A 244 25.70 -10.90 1.06
C SER A 244 24.70 -11.83 0.35
N GLY A 245 23.40 -11.46 0.36
CA GLY A 245 22.21 -12.32 0.33
C GLY A 245 21.85 -13.16 -0.91
N ASP A 246 22.77 -13.42 -1.84
CA ASP A 246 22.45 -14.16 -3.09
C ASP A 246 23.13 -15.55 -3.18
N ASP A 247 23.64 -16.09 -2.05
CA ASP A 247 24.16 -17.46 -2.04
C ASP A 247 23.02 -18.46 -2.28
N PRO A 248 23.10 -19.33 -3.33
CA PRO A 248 22.09 -20.35 -3.64
C PRO A 248 21.69 -21.23 -2.45
N LYS A 249 22.57 -21.37 -1.44
CA LYS A 249 22.26 -22.12 -0.22
C LYS A 249 21.07 -21.52 0.54
N HIS A 250 20.90 -20.20 0.53
CA HIS A 250 19.82 -19.53 1.26
C HIS A 250 18.47 -19.78 0.60
N LEU A 251 18.42 -19.73 -0.73
CA LEU A 251 17.21 -20.06 -1.47
C LEU A 251 16.80 -21.52 -1.25
N ARG A 252 17.78 -22.44 -1.26
CA ARG A 252 17.55 -23.86 -0.96
C ARG A 252 17.02 -24.07 0.45
N GLU A 253 17.64 -23.44 1.44
CA GLU A 253 17.21 -23.50 2.83
C GLU A 253 15.78 -22.98 3.00
N GLY A 254 15.45 -21.86 2.35
CA GLY A 254 14.10 -21.31 2.32
C GLY A 254 13.07 -22.25 1.70
N LEU A 255 13.43 -22.94 0.60
CA LEU A 255 12.56 -23.94 -0.01
C LEU A 255 12.32 -25.14 0.92
N PHE A 256 13.37 -25.68 1.56
CA PHE A 256 13.21 -26.77 2.52
C PHE A 256 12.31 -26.37 3.69
N SER A 257 12.51 -25.16 4.19
CA SER A 257 11.70 -24.60 5.26
C SER A 257 10.22 -24.45 4.90
N PHE A 258 9.95 -23.97 3.69
CA PHE A 258 8.60 -23.94 3.12
C PHE A 258 8.00 -25.36 3.00
N MET A 259 8.76 -26.32 2.49
CA MET A 259 8.30 -27.71 2.36
C MET A 259 7.98 -28.35 3.72
N VAL A 260 8.76 -28.05 4.76
CA VAL A 260 8.52 -28.48 6.14
C VAL A 260 7.21 -27.90 6.67
N ASN A 261 6.94 -26.60 6.46
CA ASN A 261 5.68 -25.99 6.90
C ASN A 261 4.47 -26.58 6.17
N VAL A 262 4.56 -26.78 4.85
CA VAL A 262 3.49 -27.45 4.07
C VAL A 262 3.29 -28.88 4.56
N GLY A 263 4.38 -29.61 4.80
CA GLY A 263 4.34 -30.97 5.31
C GLY A 263 3.62 -31.04 6.65
N TYR A 264 4.00 -30.18 7.61
CA TYR A 264 3.34 -30.12 8.91
C TYR A 264 1.85 -29.75 8.80
N LEU A 265 1.53 -28.73 8.00
CA LEU A 265 0.16 -28.29 7.80
C LEU A 265 -0.71 -29.41 7.23
N ASN A 266 -0.28 -30.10 6.18
CA ASN A 266 -1.10 -31.12 5.52
C ASN A 266 -1.06 -32.50 6.19
N SER A 267 -0.02 -32.81 6.98
CA SER A 267 0.03 -34.09 7.71
C SER A 267 -0.59 -34.04 9.11
N GLU A 268 -0.63 -32.86 9.75
CA GLU A 268 -1.01 -32.77 11.18
C GLU A 268 -2.12 -31.76 11.50
N ILE A 269 -2.35 -30.74 10.66
CA ILE A 269 -3.23 -29.60 11.01
C ILE A 269 -4.49 -29.54 10.14
N ASN A 270 -4.34 -29.73 8.84
CA ASN A 270 -5.41 -29.58 7.88
C ASN A 270 -6.24 -30.87 7.79
N ASP A 271 -7.56 -30.72 7.70
CA ASP A 271 -8.45 -31.86 7.44
C ASP A 271 -8.29 -32.41 6.01
N GLU A 272 -8.01 -31.52 5.06
CA GLU A 272 -7.76 -31.85 3.65
C GLU A 272 -6.47 -31.19 3.14
N ASP A 273 -5.79 -31.89 2.24
CA ASP A 273 -4.58 -31.43 1.56
C ASP A 273 -4.81 -30.03 0.94
N THR A 274 -4.09 -29.04 1.47
CA THR A 274 -4.16 -27.66 0.95
C THR A 274 -2.93 -27.35 0.11
N ASN A 275 -3.12 -26.59 -0.96
CA ASN A 275 -2.04 -26.08 -1.78
C ASN A 275 -1.53 -24.74 -1.25
N TYR A 276 -0.21 -24.63 -1.07
CA TYR A 276 0.44 -23.41 -0.59
C TYR A 276 1.39 -22.86 -1.63
N SER A 277 1.67 -21.55 -1.51
CA SER A 277 2.60 -20.86 -2.39
C SER A 277 3.83 -20.32 -1.66
N PHE A 278 4.97 -20.37 -2.35
CA PHE A 278 6.25 -19.77 -1.95
C PHE A 278 6.66 -18.72 -2.97
N LEU A 279 6.73 -17.46 -2.55
CA LEU A 279 7.13 -16.36 -3.43
C LEU A 279 8.62 -16.05 -3.30
N ILE A 280 9.34 -16.12 -4.42
CA ILE A 280 10.75 -15.80 -4.55
C ILE A 280 10.93 -14.51 -5.34
N HIS A 281 11.58 -13.53 -4.72
CA HIS A 281 11.92 -12.26 -5.33
C HIS A 281 13.37 -11.86 -5.02
N THR A 282 14.28 -12.27 -5.89
CA THR A 282 15.74 -12.04 -5.77
C THR A 282 16.20 -10.82 -6.56
N SER A 283 15.66 -10.62 -7.78
CA SER A 283 16.11 -9.57 -8.70
C SER A 283 14.95 -8.96 -9.48
N GLY A 284 15.24 -7.87 -10.20
CA GLY A 284 14.36 -7.33 -11.23
C GLY A 284 14.69 -7.83 -12.64
N LYS A 285 15.79 -8.56 -12.81
CA LYS A 285 16.28 -9.01 -14.12
C LYS A 285 15.78 -10.42 -14.43
N LYS A 286 15.24 -10.58 -15.64
CA LYS A 286 14.74 -11.87 -16.14
C LYS A 286 15.80 -12.97 -16.18
N ALA A 287 17.05 -12.61 -16.48
CA ALA A 287 18.17 -13.57 -16.51
C ALA A 287 18.38 -14.23 -15.14
N ASP A 288 18.27 -13.44 -14.07
CA ASP A 288 18.44 -13.92 -12.69
C ASP A 288 17.27 -14.85 -12.31
N HIS A 289 16.04 -14.54 -12.74
CA HIS A 289 14.89 -15.43 -12.53
C HIS A 289 15.08 -16.81 -13.18
N SER A 290 15.73 -16.87 -14.35
CA SER A 290 16.07 -18.14 -15.00
C SER A 290 17.11 -18.94 -14.22
N VAL A 291 18.01 -18.27 -13.48
CA VAL A 291 18.96 -18.92 -12.58
C VAL A 291 18.22 -19.51 -11.38
N ASP A 292 17.35 -18.74 -10.73
CA ASP A 292 16.52 -19.22 -9.62
C ASP A 292 15.67 -20.42 -10.05
N TYR A 293 15.02 -20.33 -11.21
CA TYR A 293 14.21 -21.42 -11.76
C TYR A 293 15.04 -22.72 -11.88
N LYS A 294 16.23 -22.65 -12.47
CA LYS A 294 17.12 -23.80 -12.62
C LYS A 294 17.56 -24.36 -11.26
N GLN A 295 17.78 -23.51 -10.26
CA GLN A 295 18.13 -23.95 -8.91
C GLN A 295 16.97 -24.70 -8.25
N ILE A 296 15.75 -24.16 -8.31
CA ILE A 296 14.55 -24.80 -7.74
C ILE A 296 14.29 -26.14 -8.43
N VAL A 297 14.32 -26.20 -9.77
CA VAL A 297 14.18 -27.45 -10.53
C VAL A 297 15.23 -28.47 -10.08
N LYS A 298 16.50 -28.06 -9.98
CA LYS A 298 17.58 -28.95 -9.53
C LYS A 298 17.31 -29.50 -8.13
N ILE A 299 16.75 -28.69 -7.22
CA ILE A 299 16.44 -29.15 -5.86
C ILE A 299 15.34 -30.23 -5.89
N PHE A 300 14.24 -29.99 -6.61
CA PHE A 300 13.18 -30.99 -6.75
C PHE A 300 13.69 -32.27 -7.41
N GLU A 301 14.44 -32.18 -8.51
CA GLU A 301 15.02 -33.37 -9.17
C GLU A 301 15.96 -34.15 -8.24
N THR A 302 16.74 -33.46 -7.40
CA THR A 302 17.58 -34.11 -6.38
C THR A 302 16.74 -34.81 -5.30
N LEU A 303 15.60 -34.24 -4.91
CA LEU A 303 14.69 -34.86 -3.95
C LEU A 303 13.97 -36.09 -4.51
N LYS A 304 13.81 -36.19 -5.83
CA LYS A 304 13.23 -37.38 -6.49
C LYS A 304 14.24 -38.51 -6.66
N ASP A 305 15.49 -38.17 -6.97
CA ASP A 305 16.53 -39.15 -7.27
C ASP A 305 17.13 -39.78 -6.00
N GLY A 306 16.46 -40.83 -5.51
CA GLY A 306 16.87 -41.61 -4.34
C GLY A 306 18.26 -42.27 -4.42
N LYS A 307 18.98 -42.17 -5.55
CA LYS A 307 20.27 -42.84 -5.77
C LYS A 307 21.48 -41.94 -5.47
N THR A 308 21.29 -40.63 -5.27
CA THR A 308 22.42 -39.69 -5.08
C THR A 308 22.74 -39.45 -3.60
N THR A 309 24.02 -39.22 -3.28
CA THR A 309 24.41 -38.78 -1.93
C THR A 309 23.75 -37.45 -1.56
N SER A 310 23.56 -36.56 -2.54
CA SER A 310 22.90 -35.26 -2.37
C SER A 310 21.44 -35.39 -1.95
N HIS A 311 20.71 -36.41 -2.43
CA HIS A 311 19.34 -36.70 -2.02
C HIS A 311 19.25 -36.95 -0.51
N LYS A 312 20.10 -37.84 0.02
CA LYS A 312 20.16 -38.12 1.46
C LYS A 312 20.51 -36.87 2.26
N THR A 313 21.45 -36.06 1.78
CA THR A 313 21.81 -34.79 2.42
C THR A 313 20.62 -33.82 2.48
N TYR A 314 19.84 -33.71 1.41
CA TYR A 314 18.68 -32.81 1.35
C TYR A 314 17.56 -33.28 2.27
N LEU A 315 17.24 -34.57 2.26
CA LEU A 315 16.23 -35.15 3.16
C LEU A 315 16.64 -35.06 4.63
N ASN A 316 17.92 -35.32 4.95
CA ASN A 316 18.43 -35.12 6.30
C ASN A 316 18.27 -33.66 6.73
N ARG A 317 18.58 -32.69 5.85
CA ARG A 317 18.41 -31.28 6.18
C ARG A 317 16.93 -30.91 6.39
N ILE A 318 16.02 -31.42 5.56
CA ILE A 318 14.56 -31.24 5.73
C ILE A 318 14.11 -31.82 7.08
N TRP A 319 14.59 -33.01 7.43
CA TRP A 319 14.29 -33.66 8.71
C TRP A 319 14.84 -32.86 9.90
N ASP A 320 16.06 -32.33 9.80
CA ASP A 320 16.65 -31.48 10.84
C ASP A 320 15.82 -30.19 11.05
N ILE A 321 15.41 -29.53 9.96
CA ILE A 321 14.53 -28.34 10.03
C ILE A 321 13.18 -28.71 10.64
N ALA A 322 12.61 -29.87 10.26
CA ALA A 322 11.35 -30.35 10.80
C ALA A 322 11.46 -30.63 12.30
N LYS A 323 12.56 -31.25 12.75
CA LYS A 323 12.82 -31.53 14.17
C LYS A 323 13.02 -30.26 14.99
N GLU A 324 13.73 -29.27 14.45
CA GLU A 324 13.91 -27.97 15.09
C GLU A 324 12.57 -27.24 15.26
N ARG A 325 11.73 -27.27 14.21
CA ARG A 325 10.52 -26.46 14.13
C ARG A 325 9.29 -27.12 14.77
N TYR A 326 9.17 -28.42 14.62
CA TYR A 326 8.03 -29.23 15.05
C TYR A 326 8.51 -30.53 15.72
N PRO A 327 9.13 -30.46 16.92
CA PRO A 327 9.65 -31.64 17.60
C PRO A 327 8.56 -32.70 17.81
N GLY A 328 8.85 -33.95 17.42
CA GLY A 328 7.93 -35.09 17.47
C GLY A 328 7.23 -35.39 16.14
N TYR A 329 7.25 -34.45 15.19
CA TYR A 329 6.60 -34.58 13.88
C TYR A 329 7.61 -34.72 12.73
N GLU A 330 8.91 -34.71 13.00
CA GLU A 330 9.94 -34.70 11.96
C GLU A 330 9.80 -35.86 10.96
N ASN A 331 9.41 -37.04 11.43
CA ASN A 331 9.22 -38.21 10.56
C ASN A 331 7.96 -38.10 9.69
N SER A 332 6.83 -37.62 10.21
CA SER A 332 5.59 -37.49 9.43
C SER A 332 5.74 -36.40 8.37
N ILE A 333 6.35 -35.28 8.74
CA ILE A 333 6.68 -34.17 7.83
C ILE A 333 7.61 -34.64 6.71
N THR A 334 8.73 -35.30 7.04
CA THR A 334 9.67 -35.77 6.01
C THR A 334 9.03 -36.82 5.11
N LYS A 335 8.19 -37.73 5.64
CA LYS A 335 7.41 -38.69 4.83
C LYS A 335 6.47 -37.98 3.86
N TYR A 336 5.74 -36.95 4.33
CA TYR A 336 4.87 -36.16 3.47
C TYR A 336 5.67 -35.51 2.32
N VAL A 337 6.82 -34.92 2.63
CA VAL A 337 7.70 -34.29 1.63
C VAL A 337 8.19 -35.31 0.61
N ILE A 338 8.65 -36.48 1.03
CA ILE A 338 9.09 -37.55 0.12
C ILE A 338 7.95 -37.96 -0.81
N ALA A 339 6.75 -38.20 -0.25
CA ALA A 339 5.60 -38.67 -1.01
C ALA A 339 5.05 -37.63 -2.01
N ASN A 340 5.23 -36.34 -1.74
CA ASN A 340 4.60 -35.26 -2.50
C ASN A 340 5.56 -34.34 -3.25
N CYS A 341 6.89 -34.54 -3.17
CA CYS A 341 7.85 -33.65 -3.82
C CYS A 341 7.66 -33.55 -5.35
N ASP A 342 7.08 -34.57 -5.98
CA ASP A 342 6.66 -34.56 -7.40
C ASP A 342 5.43 -33.68 -7.69
N ARG A 343 4.59 -33.42 -6.68
CA ARG A 343 3.43 -32.53 -6.77
C ARG A 343 3.87 -31.08 -6.54
N ASN A 344 4.66 -30.54 -7.47
CA ASN A 344 5.10 -29.15 -7.46
C ASN A 344 4.65 -28.40 -8.73
N ASN A 345 4.61 -27.08 -8.66
CA ASN A 345 4.39 -26.20 -9.81
C ASN A 345 5.33 -25.01 -9.69
N ILE A 346 6.22 -24.80 -10.67
CA ILE A 346 7.22 -23.72 -10.65
C ILE A 346 6.86 -22.72 -11.76
N VAL A 347 6.46 -21.51 -11.37
CA VAL A 347 6.01 -20.48 -12.32
C VAL A 347 6.93 -19.28 -12.30
N VAL A 348 7.40 -18.85 -13.47
CA VAL A 348 8.17 -17.61 -13.64
C VAL A 348 7.28 -16.50 -14.17
N MET A 349 7.03 -15.49 -13.35
CA MET A 349 6.16 -14.36 -13.66
C MET A 349 6.95 -13.14 -14.15
N ASN A 350 7.00 -12.97 -15.48
CA ASN A 350 7.76 -11.92 -16.17
C ASN A 350 6.85 -10.97 -16.97
N SER A 351 7.32 -9.73 -17.16
CA SER A 351 6.62 -8.61 -17.84
C SER A 351 6.27 -8.78 -19.32
N ASP A 352 6.52 -9.94 -19.93
CA ASP A 352 6.40 -10.10 -21.39
C ASP A 352 5.07 -10.69 -21.83
N LYS A 353 4.69 -10.28 -23.05
CA LYS A 353 3.42 -10.56 -23.72
C LYS A 353 3.09 -12.05 -23.77
N GLU A 354 1.84 -12.35 -23.41
CA GLU A 354 0.98 -13.44 -23.90
C GLU A 354 1.45 -14.91 -23.77
N VAL A 355 2.68 -15.19 -23.32
CA VAL A 355 3.10 -16.56 -23.05
C VAL A 355 2.57 -16.98 -21.67
N ASN A 356 1.39 -17.61 -21.74
CA ASN A 356 0.68 -18.39 -20.73
C ASN A 356 -0.09 -17.60 -19.65
N ALA A 357 -1.22 -17.01 -20.04
CA ALA A 357 -2.26 -16.57 -19.10
C ALA A 357 -2.79 -17.72 -18.21
N ALA A 358 -2.72 -18.97 -18.69
CA ALA A 358 -3.05 -20.18 -17.93
C ALA A 358 -2.03 -20.46 -16.81
N ASP A 359 -0.72 -20.46 -17.12
CA ASP A 359 0.36 -20.67 -16.13
C ASP A 359 0.40 -19.56 -15.06
N ASN A 360 0.04 -18.34 -15.45
CA ASN A 360 0.00 -17.23 -14.50
C ASN A 360 -1.20 -17.28 -13.52
N ARG A 361 -2.27 -18.04 -13.85
CA ARG A 361 -3.38 -18.28 -12.91
C ARG A 361 -2.97 -19.29 -11.83
N THR A 362 -2.25 -20.35 -12.22
CA THR A 362 -1.75 -21.37 -11.29
C THR A 362 -0.67 -20.82 -10.34
N ALA A 363 -0.06 -19.68 -10.68
CA ALA A 363 0.81 -18.93 -9.77
C ALA A 363 0.05 -18.21 -8.64
N THR A 364 -1.11 -17.61 -8.94
CA THR A 364 -1.88 -16.82 -7.96
C THR A 364 -2.87 -17.66 -7.16
N ASP A 365 -3.27 -18.79 -7.72
CA ASP A 365 -4.17 -19.77 -7.13
C ASP A 365 -3.46 -21.13 -7.18
N PRO A 366 -2.78 -21.54 -6.09
CA PRO A 366 -1.84 -22.65 -6.12
C PRO A 366 -2.56 -23.98 -6.43
N THR A 367 -2.07 -24.69 -7.45
CA THR A 367 -2.65 -25.96 -7.93
C THR A 367 -1.95 -27.20 -7.39
N SER A 368 -0.82 -27.02 -6.72
CA SER A 368 0.00 -28.10 -6.16
C SER A 368 0.42 -27.74 -4.72
N PRO A 369 0.64 -28.73 -3.83
CA PRO A 369 1.10 -28.50 -2.47
C PRO A 369 2.32 -27.59 -2.38
N PHE A 370 3.25 -27.77 -3.34
CA PHE A 370 4.45 -26.96 -3.47
C PHE A 370 4.38 -26.08 -4.72
N THR A 371 3.65 -24.96 -4.64
CA THR A 371 3.62 -23.97 -5.73
C THR A 371 4.70 -22.91 -5.50
N ILE A 372 5.66 -22.82 -6.41
CA ILE A 372 6.81 -21.91 -6.35
C ILE A 372 6.63 -20.81 -7.39
N ILE A 373 6.68 -19.56 -6.94
CA ILE A 373 6.49 -18.39 -7.78
C ILE A 373 7.80 -17.62 -7.80
N ILE A 374 8.37 -17.41 -8.98
CA ILE A 374 9.59 -16.63 -9.17
C ILE A 374 9.21 -15.41 -9.99
N GLY A 375 9.44 -14.20 -9.49
CA GLY A 375 9.17 -13.04 -10.31
C GLY A 375 9.76 -11.73 -9.83
N GLY A 376 9.76 -10.79 -10.77
CA GLY A 376 10.32 -9.46 -10.59
C GLY A 376 9.24 -8.39 -10.54
N ASN A 377 9.29 -7.44 -11.47
CA ASN A 377 8.40 -6.27 -11.45
C ASN A 377 6.89 -6.60 -11.63
N ILE A 378 6.50 -7.69 -12.30
CA ILE A 378 5.07 -8.07 -12.38
C ILE A 378 4.51 -8.41 -10.99
N VAL A 379 5.26 -9.20 -10.22
CA VAL A 379 4.86 -9.63 -8.87
C VAL A 379 4.83 -8.43 -7.91
N SER A 380 5.46 -7.31 -8.29
CA SER A 380 5.55 -6.13 -7.45
C SER A 380 4.26 -5.32 -7.33
N ARG A 381 3.27 -5.47 -8.22
CA ARG A 381 2.05 -4.60 -8.29
C ARG A 381 0.77 -5.38 -8.64
N GLY A 382 -0.36 -5.05 -8.00
CA GLY A 382 -1.73 -5.48 -8.34
C GLY A 382 -2.11 -6.95 -8.09
N VAL A 383 -1.15 -7.87 -8.06
CA VAL A 383 -1.43 -9.32 -7.96
C VAL A 383 -1.64 -9.77 -6.51
N THR A 384 -2.60 -10.68 -6.30
CA THR A 384 -2.88 -11.35 -5.02
C THR A 384 -2.45 -12.81 -5.10
N PHE A 385 -1.80 -13.34 -4.06
CA PHE A 385 -1.37 -14.74 -4.00
C PHE A 385 -2.15 -15.46 -2.90
N ASN A 386 -3.01 -16.40 -3.31
CA ASN A 386 -3.76 -17.26 -2.39
C ASN A 386 -2.81 -18.23 -1.70
N SER A 387 -3.08 -18.51 -0.42
CA SER A 387 -2.33 -19.46 0.41
C SER A 387 -0.80 -19.24 0.40
N LEU A 388 -0.36 -17.98 0.33
CA LEU A 388 1.06 -17.63 0.42
C LEU A 388 1.58 -17.91 1.84
N LEU A 389 2.44 -18.92 1.97
CA LEU A 389 2.96 -19.42 3.24
C LEU A 389 4.41 -18.99 3.48
N SER A 390 5.16 -18.67 2.42
CA SER A 390 6.52 -18.17 2.58
C SER A 390 6.86 -17.12 1.54
N MET A 391 7.76 -16.20 1.90
CA MET A 391 8.28 -15.19 1.00
C MET A 391 9.80 -15.06 1.19
N PHE A 392 10.55 -15.23 0.11
CA PHE A 392 12.00 -15.05 0.04
C PHE A 392 12.30 -13.79 -0.76
N PHE A 393 12.80 -12.75 -0.09
CA PHE A 393 12.99 -11.43 -0.69
C PHE A 393 14.41 -10.92 -0.45
N THR A 394 15.25 -10.94 -1.48
CA THR A 394 16.65 -10.45 -1.41
C THR A 394 16.92 -9.27 -2.32
N ARG A 395 15.91 -8.79 -3.03
CA ARG A 395 16.04 -7.66 -3.94
C ARG A 395 16.33 -6.36 -3.19
N ASP A 396 17.60 -6.00 -3.15
CA ASP A 396 18.03 -4.69 -2.68
C ASP A 396 18.02 -3.63 -3.80
N VAL A 397 17.88 -2.37 -3.43
CA VAL A 397 18.02 -1.21 -4.32
C VAL A 397 19.35 -0.52 -4.05
N LYS A 398 20.19 -0.41 -5.08
CA LYS A 398 21.51 0.25 -4.99
C LYS A 398 21.47 1.73 -4.56
N HIS A 399 20.30 2.35 -4.48
CA HIS A 399 20.14 3.79 -4.20
C HIS A 399 19.12 4.04 -3.09
N LYS A 400 17.87 4.36 -3.42
CA LYS A 400 16.84 4.74 -2.44
C LYS A 400 15.60 3.88 -2.58
N LEU A 401 15.01 3.49 -1.45
CA LEU A 401 13.70 2.88 -1.40
C LEU A 401 12.63 3.94 -1.61
N GLN A 402 11.72 3.71 -2.54
CA GLN A 402 10.56 4.59 -2.75
C GLN A 402 9.33 3.98 -2.07
N GLN A 403 8.63 4.75 -1.24
CA GLN A 403 7.46 4.28 -0.49
C GLN A 403 6.37 3.77 -1.44
N ASP A 404 6.07 4.53 -2.50
CA ASP A 404 5.12 4.14 -3.56
C ASP A 404 5.40 2.78 -4.21
N THR A 405 6.64 2.31 -4.14
CA THR A 405 7.08 1.07 -4.76
C THR A 405 7.12 -0.08 -3.77
N TYR A 406 7.63 0.17 -2.56
CA TYR A 406 7.86 -0.90 -1.58
C TYR A 406 6.60 -1.27 -0.79
N ILE A 407 5.72 -0.32 -0.53
CA ILE A 407 4.41 -0.61 0.06
C ILE A 407 3.59 -1.47 -0.90
N GLN A 408 3.59 -1.11 -2.19
CA GLN A 408 2.92 -1.92 -3.21
C GLN A 408 3.54 -3.31 -3.35
N ARG A 409 4.83 -3.50 -3.03
CA ARG A 409 5.52 -4.81 -3.07
C ARG A 409 5.21 -5.74 -1.90
N ALA A 410 4.46 -5.29 -0.90
CA ALA A 410 4.16 -6.04 0.31
C ALA A 410 3.16 -7.19 0.07
N ARG A 411 3.57 -8.21 -0.69
CA ARG A 411 2.72 -9.35 -1.07
C ARG A 411 2.39 -10.28 0.09
N MET A 412 3.15 -10.20 1.18
CA MET A 412 2.84 -10.89 2.44
C MET A 412 1.57 -10.35 3.11
N PHE A 413 1.11 -9.14 2.79
CA PHE A 413 -0.14 -8.63 3.34
C PHE A 413 -1.36 -9.38 2.80
N GLY A 414 -2.51 -9.25 3.47
CA GLY A 414 -3.77 -9.87 3.06
C GLY A 414 -4.36 -10.77 4.15
N SER A 415 -5.34 -11.60 3.77
CA SER A 415 -5.97 -12.55 4.71
C SER A 415 -5.05 -13.75 4.94
N ARG A 416 -4.45 -13.83 6.14
CA ARG A 416 -3.57 -14.96 6.55
C ARG A 416 -4.25 -15.92 7.51
N ASN A 417 -5.36 -15.50 8.12
CA ASN A 417 -6.21 -16.34 8.98
C ASN A 417 -5.36 -17.21 9.95
N ASN A 418 -5.70 -18.49 10.06
CA ASN A 418 -5.10 -19.40 11.03
C ASN A 418 -3.68 -19.88 10.65
N TYR A 419 -3.22 -19.64 9.42
CA TYR A 419 -1.90 -20.11 8.97
C TYR A 419 -0.79 -19.07 9.16
N LEU A 420 -1.09 -17.85 9.65
CA LEU A 420 -0.10 -16.80 9.90
C LEU A 420 1.08 -17.26 10.78
N LYS A 421 0.81 -18.06 11.82
CA LYS A 421 1.83 -18.64 12.71
C LYS A 421 2.84 -19.55 12.03
N TYR A 422 2.50 -20.05 10.83
CA TYR A 422 3.38 -20.86 9.99
C TYR A 422 3.97 -20.07 8.83
N PHE A 423 3.57 -18.80 8.66
CA PHE A 423 4.13 -17.96 7.63
C PHE A 423 5.62 -17.69 7.91
N GLU A 424 6.44 -17.73 6.87
CA GLU A 424 7.86 -17.41 6.98
C GLU A 424 8.28 -16.30 6.01
N LEU A 425 8.83 -15.21 6.57
CA LEU A 425 9.48 -14.14 5.83
C LEU A 425 11.00 -14.31 5.90
N ILE A 426 11.63 -14.49 4.74
CA ILE A 426 13.07 -14.66 4.59
C ILE A 426 13.61 -13.43 3.86
N ILE A 427 14.41 -12.61 4.54
CA ILE A 427 14.79 -11.28 4.06
C ILE A 427 16.12 -10.83 4.68
N PRO A 428 17.00 -10.10 3.95
CA PRO A 428 18.17 -9.46 4.55
C PRO A 428 17.78 -8.50 5.68
N LYS A 429 18.56 -8.50 6.77
CA LYS A 429 18.24 -7.69 7.96
C LYS A 429 18.17 -6.19 7.65
N SER A 430 19.11 -5.69 6.86
CA SER A 430 19.15 -4.27 6.44
C SER A 430 17.88 -3.88 5.68
N LEU A 431 17.47 -4.71 4.71
CA LEU A 431 16.30 -4.48 3.88
C LEU A 431 14.99 -4.53 4.67
N TYR A 432 14.87 -5.44 5.65
CA TYR A 432 13.71 -5.48 6.55
C TYR A 432 13.57 -4.18 7.35
N LEU A 433 14.68 -3.65 7.91
CA LEU A 433 14.67 -2.40 8.67
C LEU A 433 14.31 -1.20 7.78
N ASP A 434 14.80 -1.17 6.54
CA ASP A 434 14.44 -0.13 5.57
C ASP A 434 12.94 -0.21 5.17
N TRP A 435 12.38 -1.41 5.03
CA TRP A 435 10.93 -1.59 4.82
C TRP A 435 10.11 -1.14 6.03
N GLN A 436 10.52 -1.54 7.23
CA GLN A 436 9.85 -1.14 8.47
C GLN A 436 9.77 0.39 8.56
N LYS A 437 10.89 1.08 8.33
CA LYS A 437 10.93 2.55 8.31
C LYS A 437 10.09 3.15 7.18
N CYS A 438 10.02 2.49 6.02
CA CYS A 438 9.18 2.89 4.89
C CYS A 438 7.68 2.86 5.25
N PHE A 439 7.20 1.79 5.89
CA PHE A 439 5.80 1.70 6.34
C PHE A 439 5.48 2.72 7.42
N ILE A 440 6.40 2.94 8.37
CA ILE A 440 6.26 3.96 9.42
C ILE A 440 6.09 5.36 8.80
N PHE A 441 6.97 5.76 7.88
CA PHE A 441 6.89 7.09 7.23
C PHE A 441 5.58 7.28 6.47
N HIS A 442 5.14 6.24 5.77
CA HIS A 442 3.89 6.27 5.03
C HIS A 442 2.68 6.44 5.96
N ARG A 443 2.62 5.65 7.03
CA ARG A 443 1.55 5.71 8.02
C ARG A 443 1.51 7.07 8.72
N LEU A 444 2.66 7.65 9.08
CA LEU A 444 2.77 9.03 9.62
C LEU A 444 2.12 10.05 8.70
N SER A 445 2.43 9.93 7.41
CA SER A 445 1.93 10.85 6.41
C SER A 445 0.40 10.75 6.27
N LEU A 446 -0.16 9.53 6.25
CA LEU A 446 -1.61 9.31 6.15
C LEU A 446 -2.39 9.71 7.41
N GLU A 447 -1.88 9.41 8.59
CA GLU A 447 -2.53 9.80 9.86
C GLU A 447 -2.54 11.32 10.05
N SER A 448 -1.47 12.02 9.65
CA SER A 448 -1.43 13.49 9.69
C SER A 448 -2.57 14.16 8.91
N ARG A 449 -3.06 13.50 7.85
CA ARG A 449 -4.20 13.94 7.05
C ARG A 449 -5.52 13.78 7.79
N LYS A 450 -5.73 12.62 8.42
CA LYS A 450 -6.98 12.27 9.10
C LYS A 450 -7.32 13.27 10.21
N GLN A 451 -6.30 13.73 10.93
CA GLN A 451 -6.46 14.69 12.03
C GLN A 451 -6.75 16.12 11.55
N ASN A 452 -5.99 16.59 10.56
CA ASN A 452 -6.04 18.01 10.18
C ASN A 452 -7.08 18.34 9.11
N LYS A 453 -7.78 17.33 8.53
CA LYS A 453 -8.62 17.44 7.31
C LYS A 453 -7.97 18.30 6.20
N LYS A 454 -6.64 18.28 6.14
CA LYS A 454 -5.78 19.11 5.28
C LYS A 454 -4.82 18.21 4.51
N SER A 455 -4.08 18.82 3.59
CA SER A 455 -3.07 18.15 2.79
C SER A 455 -2.06 17.39 3.66
N PRO A 456 -1.78 16.11 3.35
CA PRO A 456 -0.83 15.30 4.09
C PRO A 456 0.58 15.91 4.06
N VAL A 457 1.36 15.61 5.08
CA VAL A 457 2.80 15.91 5.10
C VAL A 457 3.55 14.60 4.85
N TRP A 458 4.22 14.51 3.72
CA TRP A 458 4.95 13.31 3.33
C TRP A 458 6.37 13.32 3.89
N LEU A 459 6.74 12.25 4.58
CA LEU A 459 8.09 12.10 5.11
C LEU A 459 9.02 11.48 4.06
N ASP A 460 10.19 12.09 3.91
CA ASP A 460 11.23 11.71 2.97
C ASP A 460 12.56 11.64 3.73
N GLY A 461 13.51 10.83 3.32
CA GLY A 461 14.75 10.56 4.05
C GLY A 461 15.93 10.30 3.13
N GLU A 462 17.11 10.04 3.72
CA GLU A 462 18.33 9.79 2.96
C GLU A 462 18.23 8.53 2.09
N LYS A 463 17.82 7.40 2.69
CA LYS A 463 17.62 6.11 2.01
C LYS A 463 16.18 5.84 1.57
N ILE A 464 15.19 6.45 2.20
CA ILE A 464 13.77 6.18 1.95
C ILE A 464 13.11 7.46 1.48
N THR A 465 12.51 7.43 0.30
CA THR A 465 11.82 8.59 -0.27
C THR A 465 10.33 8.36 -0.42
N ALA A 466 9.52 9.40 -0.25
CA ALA A 466 8.07 9.30 -0.47
C ALA A 466 7.75 8.89 -1.90
N VAL A 467 8.35 9.58 -2.88
CA VAL A 467 8.18 9.36 -4.32
C VAL A 467 9.44 9.75 -5.08
N SER A 468 9.51 9.37 -6.36
CA SER A 468 10.59 9.86 -7.25
C SER A 468 10.60 11.40 -7.37
N SER A 469 11.78 12.03 -7.27
CA SER A 469 11.93 13.49 -7.37
C SER A 469 11.33 14.08 -8.65
N ALA A 470 11.44 13.37 -9.77
CA ALA A 470 10.87 13.82 -11.05
C ALA A 470 9.34 13.92 -11.06
N SER A 471 8.66 13.23 -10.12
CA SER A 471 7.21 13.27 -9.98
C SER A 471 6.74 14.32 -8.98
N ILE A 472 7.63 15.02 -8.27
CA ILE A 472 7.27 16.08 -7.32
C ILE A 472 7.14 17.39 -8.10
N ASP A 473 6.00 18.08 -8.00
CA ASP A 473 5.85 19.42 -8.55
C ASP A 473 6.64 20.45 -7.72
N HIS A 474 7.86 20.78 -8.15
CA HIS A 474 8.72 21.69 -7.42
C HIS A 474 8.19 23.13 -7.36
N ALA A 475 7.23 23.50 -8.22
CA ALA A 475 6.62 24.82 -8.19
C ALA A 475 5.59 24.96 -7.08
N THR A 476 5.02 23.85 -6.59
CA THR A 476 3.92 23.89 -5.64
C THR A 476 4.11 23.04 -4.39
N VAL A 477 5.12 22.18 -4.36
CA VAL A 477 5.52 21.44 -3.17
C VAL A 477 6.56 22.22 -2.41
N VAL A 478 6.24 22.56 -1.16
CA VAL A 478 7.20 23.10 -0.21
C VAL A 478 7.97 21.93 0.39
N VAL A 479 9.29 21.97 0.23
CA VAL A 479 10.22 21.05 0.87
C VAL A 479 10.75 21.74 2.11
N ASP A 480 10.25 21.35 3.28
CA ASP A 480 10.72 21.90 4.54
C ASP A 480 11.86 21.04 5.11
N ARG A 481 12.91 21.70 5.61
CA ARG A 481 14.06 21.08 6.29
C ARG A 481 13.86 21.02 7.80
N GLY A 482 12.67 20.58 8.20
CA GLY A 482 12.48 19.93 9.49
C GLY A 482 11.63 20.69 10.48
N GLU A 483 10.32 20.64 10.29
CA GLU A 483 9.35 20.57 11.38
C GLU A 483 7.96 20.22 10.84
N MET A 484 7.22 19.40 11.58
CA MET A 484 5.80 19.15 11.44
C MET A 484 5.09 20.02 12.47
N SER A 485 3.96 20.63 12.12
CA SER A 485 3.19 21.45 13.06
C SER A 485 1.72 21.02 13.09
N PHE A 486 1.12 21.08 14.27
CA PHE A 486 -0.23 20.57 14.54
C PHE A 486 -1.25 21.71 14.65
N GLU A 487 -2.50 21.42 15.01
CA GLU A 487 -3.53 22.46 15.13
C GLU A 487 -3.21 23.50 16.22
N LEU A 488 -3.82 24.68 16.10
CA LEU A 488 -3.74 25.69 17.17
C LEU A 488 -4.64 25.27 18.33
N PHE A 489 -4.19 25.57 19.54
CA PHE A 489 -4.98 25.42 20.76
C PHE A 489 -4.87 26.68 21.63
N ASP A 490 -5.79 26.80 22.57
CA ASP A 490 -5.74 27.84 23.59
C ASP A 490 -4.66 27.47 24.62
N PHE A 491 -3.74 28.41 24.85
CA PHE A 491 -2.55 28.17 25.66
C PHE A 491 -2.81 28.56 27.11
N HIS A 492 -2.96 27.54 27.95
CA HIS A 492 -3.01 27.69 29.40
C HIS A 492 -1.67 27.24 30.00
N ASN A 493 -0.85 28.22 30.41
CA ASN A 493 0.53 27.95 30.82
C ASN A 493 0.64 27.03 32.04
N ASN A 494 -0.33 27.09 32.96
CA ASN A 494 -0.29 26.32 34.21
C ASN A 494 -0.37 24.81 33.93
N ASP A 495 -1.35 24.36 33.14
CA ASP A 495 -1.57 22.93 32.85
C ASP A 495 -0.36 22.28 32.16
N ILE A 496 0.25 23.01 31.22
CA ILE A 496 1.44 22.53 30.50
C ILE A 496 2.66 22.55 31.45
N THR A 497 2.83 23.60 32.25
CA THR A 497 3.94 23.69 33.20
C THR A 497 3.87 22.55 34.24
N ASP A 498 2.68 22.19 34.71
CA ASP A 498 2.47 21.10 35.65
C ASP A 498 2.92 19.75 35.08
N ILE A 499 2.67 19.49 33.79
CA ILE A 499 3.18 18.29 33.11
C ILE A 499 4.71 18.25 33.15
N PHE A 500 5.37 19.38 32.87
CA PHE A 500 6.83 19.46 32.84
C PHE A 500 7.47 19.28 34.23
N GLN A 501 6.79 19.74 35.29
CA GLN A 501 7.26 19.64 36.67
C GLN A 501 7.01 18.25 37.28
N ASN A 502 5.85 17.64 37.00
CA ASN A 502 5.42 16.41 37.68
C ASN A 502 5.75 15.12 36.93
N THR A 503 6.10 15.19 35.64
CA THR A 503 6.38 14.01 34.82
C THR A 503 7.89 13.83 34.63
N LYS A 504 8.46 12.76 35.18
CA LYS A 504 9.93 12.53 35.13
C LYS A 504 10.44 12.11 33.74
N LEU A 505 9.81 11.11 33.12
CA LEU A 505 10.27 10.58 31.82
C LEU A 505 9.81 11.49 30.68
N THR A 506 10.71 11.73 29.72
CA THR A 506 10.47 12.61 28.57
C THR A 506 9.34 12.07 27.72
N ILE A 507 9.30 10.75 27.49
CA ILE A 507 8.22 10.14 26.71
C ILE A 507 6.85 10.28 27.40
N ASN A 508 6.82 10.19 28.74
CA ASN A 508 5.58 10.36 29.50
C ASN A 508 5.08 11.80 29.43
N LYS A 509 5.97 12.80 29.30
CA LYS A 509 5.56 14.20 29.04
C LYS A 509 4.81 14.30 27.72
N ILE A 510 5.27 13.62 26.67
CA ILE A 510 4.60 13.61 25.36
C ILE A 510 3.22 12.95 25.47
N LYS A 511 3.10 11.81 26.17
CA LYS A 511 1.82 11.15 26.43
C LYS A 511 0.85 12.01 27.23
N ALA A 512 1.35 12.68 28.28
CA ALA A 512 0.55 13.59 29.10
C ALA A 512 0.08 14.80 28.29
N LEU A 513 0.94 15.40 27.47
CA LEU A 513 0.57 16.47 26.55
C LEU A 513 -0.49 16.03 25.54
N SER A 514 -0.36 14.82 24.98
CA SER A 514 -1.35 14.26 24.06
C SER A 514 -2.69 14.00 24.75
N THR A 515 -2.67 13.53 26.00
CA THR A 515 -3.89 13.34 26.80
C THR A 515 -4.57 14.68 27.11
N LEU A 516 -3.79 15.70 27.46
CA LEU A 516 -4.30 17.04 27.79
C LEU A 516 -4.90 17.75 26.57
N LEU A 517 -4.19 17.73 25.44
CA LEU A 517 -4.54 18.53 24.27
C LEU A 517 -5.44 17.77 23.29
N GLY A 518 -5.36 16.44 23.29
CA GLY A 518 -6.05 15.56 22.36
C GLY A 518 -5.25 15.25 21.09
N GLU A 519 -5.75 14.28 20.33
CA GLU A 519 -5.06 13.73 19.16
C GLU A 519 -4.87 14.72 18.01
N ASN A 520 -5.64 15.81 17.94
CA ASN A 520 -5.52 16.83 16.90
C ASN A 520 -4.27 17.71 17.10
N HIS A 521 -3.73 17.77 18.32
CA HIS A 521 -2.62 18.65 18.68
C HIS A 521 -1.32 17.88 18.92
N LEU A 522 -1.42 16.65 19.44
CA LEU A 522 -0.28 15.75 19.59
C LEU A 522 -0.75 14.29 19.40
N PRO A 523 -0.61 13.73 18.20
CA PRO A 523 -1.15 12.42 17.88
C PRO A 523 -0.51 11.27 18.66
N THR A 524 -1.34 10.34 19.14
CA THR A 524 -0.89 9.08 19.76
C THR A 524 0.07 8.32 18.85
N TYR A 525 -0.11 8.40 17.54
CA TYR A 525 0.78 7.76 16.58
C TYR A 525 2.15 8.44 16.43
N LEU A 526 2.25 9.78 16.56
CA LEU A 526 3.55 10.44 16.63
C LEU A 526 4.30 9.99 17.88
N ILE A 527 3.59 9.83 19.00
CA ILE A 527 4.16 9.26 20.23
C ILE A 527 4.70 7.86 19.95
N SER A 528 3.87 6.98 19.35
CA SER A 528 4.30 5.64 19.00
C SER A 528 5.55 5.67 18.10
N TYR A 529 5.62 6.56 17.11
CA TYR A 529 6.81 6.71 16.27
C TYR A 529 8.05 7.13 17.07
N ILE A 530 7.93 8.12 17.94
CA ILE A 530 9.03 8.55 18.80
C ILE A 530 9.48 7.38 19.67
N GLU A 531 8.56 6.66 20.31
CA GLU A 531 8.85 5.45 21.11
C GLU A 531 9.55 4.35 20.31
N SER A 532 9.21 4.25 19.03
CA SER A 532 9.77 3.26 18.10
C SER A 532 11.20 3.56 17.69
N PHE A 533 11.64 4.81 17.82
CA PHE A 533 12.88 5.28 17.25
C PHE A 533 13.72 6.03 18.30
N LEU A 534 14.05 5.32 19.38
CA LEU A 534 14.89 5.83 20.47
C LEU A 534 16.28 5.17 20.46
N PRO A 535 17.17 5.45 19.48
CA PRO A 535 18.48 4.81 19.41
C PRO A 535 19.33 4.99 20.68
N LEU A 536 19.06 6.02 21.47
CA LEU A 536 19.71 6.32 22.75
C LEU A 536 18.71 6.34 23.92
N GLY A 537 17.55 5.67 23.78
CA GLY A 537 16.49 5.68 24.78
C GLY A 537 15.91 7.08 25.01
N GLU A 538 15.64 7.43 26.27
CA GLU A 538 15.09 8.76 26.65
C GLU A 538 15.93 9.94 26.13
N LYS A 539 17.24 9.75 25.95
CA LYS A 539 18.13 10.80 25.45
C LYS A 539 17.86 11.17 23.98
N SER A 540 17.23 10.28 23.22
CA SER A 540 16.82 10.53 21.84
C SER A 540 15.65 11.51 21.71
N VAL A 541 15.04 11.94 22.83
CA VAL A 541 13.88 12.83 22.81
C VAL A 541 14.13 14.07 23.66
N ALA A 542 13.75 15.21 23.11
CA ALA A 542 13.67 16.49 23.79
C ALA A 542 12.24 17.02 23.74
N VAL A 543 11.67 17.33 24.90
CA VAL A 543 10.41 18.06 25.02
C VAL A 543 10.75 19.42 25.61
N HIS A 544 10.62 20.47 24.79
CA HIS A 544 11.09 21.80 25.11
C HIS A 544 10.01 22.59 25.85
N LEU A 545 10.44 23.39 26.82
CA LEU A 545 9.54 24.32 27.51
C LEU A 545 8.87 25.27 26.51
N PRO A 546 7.61 25.67 26.74
CA PRO A 546 6.92 26.60 25.85
C PRO A 546 7.69 27.91 25.66
N LYS A 547 7.83 28.36 24.41
CA LYS A 547 8.56 29.61 24.06
C LYS A 547 7.62 30.59 23.36
N SER A 548 7.76 31.88 23.70
CA SER A 548 7.01 32.94 23.04
C SER A 548 7.59 33.26 21.67
N ILE A 549 6.73 33.46 20.67
CA ILE A 549 7.15 33.95 19.35
C ILE A 549 7.19 35.47 19.24
N LYS A 550 6.94 36.22 20.33
CA LYS A 550 6.92 37.69 20.34
C LYS A 550 8.17 38.30 19.70
N GLY A 551 9.35 37.81 20.12
CA GLY A 551 10.66 38.31 19.70
C GLY A 551 11.18 37.79 18.36
N TYR A 552 10.36 37.10 17.55
CA TYR A 552 10.77 36.76 16.19
C TYR A 552 10.59 37.99 15.28
N GLU A 553 11.72 38.47 14.76
CA GLU A 553 11.82 39.58 13.80
C GLU A 553 12.33 39.04 12.46
N ASP A 554 11.40 38.66 11.59
CA ASP A 554 11.74 38.27 10.20
C ASP A 554 11.26 39.33 9.22
N LYS A 555 11.66 39.20 7.95
CA LYS A 555 11.24 40.14 6.90
C LYS A 555 9.71 40.16 6.82
N LYS A 556 9.15 41.33 6.47
CA LYS A 556 7.70 41.52 6.34
C LYS A 556 7.09 40.43 5.45
N GLY A 557 6.21 39.61 6.02
CA GLY A 557 5.54 38.48 5.34
C GLY A 557 6.16 37.10 5.53
N GLU A 558 7.29 36.95 6.23
CA GLU A 558 7.91 35.64 6.50
C GLU A 558 7.35 34.91 7.74
N VAL A 559 6.68 35.64 8.64
CA VAL A 559 6.03 35.09 9.86
C VAL A 559 4.61 35.62 9.98
N ASP A 560 3.66 34.71 10.17
CA ASP A 560 2.32 35.04 10.64
C ASP A 560 2.21 34.68 12.13
N LYS A 561 2.23 35.73 12.97
CA LYS A 561 2.17 35.60 14.43
C LYS A 561 0.79 35.18 14.93
N ALA A 562 -0.29 35.44 14.18
CA ALA A 562 -1.64 35.05 14.57
C ALA A 562 -1.82 33.54 14.41
N THR A 563 -1.32 32.98 13.31
CA THR A 563 -1.44 31.54 13.02
C THR A 563 -0.23 30.71 13.47
N ILE A 564 0.82 31.34 14.00
CA ILE A 564 2.08 30.70 14.41
C ILE A 564 2.63 29.87 13.24
N THR A 565 2.84 30.55 12.11
CA THR A 565 3.45 29.95 10.92
C THR A 565 4.63 30.80 10.45
N ARG A 566 5.65 30.13 9.91
CA ARG A 566 6.88 30.75 9.42
C ARG A 566 7.40 30.00 8.21
N THR A 567 7.77 30.73 7.17
CA THR A 567 8.17 30.15 5.86
C THR A 567 9.44 29.30 5.95
N ARG A 568 10.32 29.58 6.92
CA ARG A 568 11.58 28.85 7.15
C ARG A 568 11.51 27.85 8.31
N GLY A 569 10.33 27.66 8.90
CA GLY A 569 10.15 26.95 10.17
C GLY A 569 10.66 27.76 11.36
N PHE A 570 10.24 27.37 12.57
CA PHE A 570 10.64 27.99 13.83
C PHE A 570 11.83 27.31 14.51
N ILE A 571 12.03 26.01 14.30
CA ILE A 571 12.98 25.19 15.06
C ILE A 571 14.39 25.28 14.43
N GLY A 572 15.22 26.20 14.94
CA GLY A 572 16.66 26.25 14.70
C GLY A 572 17.46 25.81 15.92
N ASN A 573 18.77 26.07 15.94
CA ASN A 573 19.66 25.70 17.07
C ASN A 573 19.18 26.23 18.43
N ARG A 574 18.54 27.42 18.46
CA ARG A 574 17.98 28.02 19.67
C ARG A 574 16.80 27.21 20.24
N GLU A 575 15.97 26.67 19.36
CA GLU A 575 14.81 25.85 19.73
C GLU A 575 15.22 24.42 20.05
N LEU A 576 16.19 23.87 19.31
CA LEU A 576 16.78 22.55 19.55
C LEU A 576 17.51 22.47 20.89
N GLU A 577 18.02 23.60 21.41
CA GLU A 577 18.77 23.64 22.68
C GLU A 577 19.87 22.57 22.72
N LEU A 578 20.71 22.51 21.67
CA LEU A 578 21.70 21.45 21.46
C LEU A 578 22.66 21.25 22.65
N ASP A 579 22.95 22.31 23.42
CA ASP A 579 23.77 22.20 24.63
C ASP A 579 23.07 21.42 25.76
N LYS A 580 21.73 21.46 25.81
CA LYS A 580 20.91 20.74 26.80
C LYS A 580 20.51 19.35 26.34
N PHE A 581 20.29 19.19 25.04
CA PHE A 581 19.82 17.94 24.43
C PHE A 581 20.74 17.51 23.27
N PRO A 582 22.04 17.24 23.51
CA PRO A 582 23.00 16.96 22.45
C PRO A 582 22.77 15.62 21.72
N ASP A 583 22.06 14.71 22.36
CA ASP A 583 21.77 13.35 21.89
C ASP A 583 20.34 13.21 21.33
N ALA A 584 19.54 14.27 21.42
CA ALA A 584 18.13 14.22 21.02
C ALA A 584 18.01 14.22 19.50
N ILE A 585 17.07 13.41 19.01
CA ILE A 585 16.73 13.36 17.59
C ILE A 585 15.24 13.58 17.36
N HIS A 586 14.43 13.56 18.41
CA HIS A 586 13.01 13.91 18.39
C HIS A 586 12.82 15.15 19.24
N HIS A 587 12.42 16.25 18.63
CA HIS A 587 12.21 17.53 19.32
C HIS A 587 10.75 17.92 19.26
N ILE A 588 10.11 18.06 20.43
CA ILE A 588 8.75 18.57 20.58
C ILE A 588 8.83 19.98 21.16
N ASN A 589 8.46 20.98 20.36
CA ASN A 589 8.43 22.38 20.75
C ASN A 589 6.99 22.88 20.86
N ILE A 590 6.72 23.69 21.88
CA ILE A 590 5.44 24.39 22.05
C ILE A 590 5.73 25.89 21.86
N LEU A 591 5.13 26.49 20.84
CA LEU A 591 5.32 27.91 20.55
C LEU A 591 4.00 28.65 20.72
N TYR A 592 4.01 29.78 21.42
CA TYR A 592 2.81 30.57 21.71
C TYR A 592 2.95 32.04 21.31
N ASN A 593 1.83 32.65 20.93
CA ASN A 593 1.75 34.06 20.55
C ASN A 593 1.22 34.93 21.70
N GLU A 594 1.15 36.25 21.48
CA GLU A 594 0.65 37.20 22.47
C GLU A 594 -0.86 37.10 22.73
N GLN A 595 -1.60 36.36 21.89
CA GLN A 595 -3.05 36.14 22.02
C GLN A 595 -3.37 34.88 22.84
N SER A 596 -2.39 34.32 23.56
CA SER A 596 -2.53 33.06 24.31
C SER A 596 -2.98 31.89 23.44
N ARG A 597 -2.52 31.85 22.18
CA ARG A 597 -2.67 30.69 21.30
C ARG A 597 -1.33 30.00 21.18
N ALA A 598 -1.33 28.67 21.10
CA ALA A 598 -0.13 27.88 20.92
C ALA A 598 -0.27 26.83 19.84
N ARG A 599 0.88 26.33 19.36
CA ARG A 599 0.99 25.21 18.44
C ARG A 599 2.16 24.32 18.83
N ILE A 600 1.97 23.01 18.69
CA ILE A 600 3.04 22.02 18.81
C ILE A 600 3.76 21.87 17.48
N PHE A 601 5.08 21.82 17.56
CA PHE A 601 5.99 21.53 16.48
C PHE A 601 6.81 20.30 16.82
N TYR A 602 6.94 19.39 15.86
CA TYR A 602 7.77 18.21 15.95
C TYR A 602 8.89 18.30 14.91
N LYS A 603 10.15 18.25 15.34
CA LYS A 603 11.31 18.14 14.44
C LYS A 603 12.06 16.87 14.71
N TYR A 604 12.52 16.25 13.64
CA TYR A 604 13.42 15.10 13.70
C TYR A 604 14.83 15.53 13.30
N GLU A 605 15.82 15.30 14.15
CA GLU A 605 17.23 15.54 13.86
C GLU A 605 17.78 14.38 13.02
N GLY A 606 17.76 14.59 11.70
CA GLY A 606 18.35 13.72 10.70
C GLY A 606 18.03 14.23 9.30
N ASN A 607 18.53 13.54 8.27
CA ASN A 607 18.28 13.86 6.86
C ASN A 607 16.82 13.55 6.42
N ILE A 608 15.83 13.81 7.28
CA ILE A 608 14.40 13.70 6.96
C ILE A 608 13.91 15.04 6.38
N ARG A 609 13.22 14.97 5.26
CA ARG A 609 12.57 16.12 4.60
C ARG A 609 11.06 15.94 4.72
N PHE A 610 10.35 17.05 4.88
CA PHE A 610 8.90 17.09 4.92
C PHE A 610 8.40 17.71 3.62
N LEU A 611 7.58 16.97 2.88
CA LEU A 611 7.02 17.42 1.61
C LEU A 611 5.56 17.75 1.80
N LYS A 612 5.17 18.98 1.46
CA LYS A 612 3.79 19.45 1.61
C LYS A 612 3.35 20.20 0.36
N THR A 613 2.17 19.86 -0.15
CA THR A 613 1.52 20.62 -1.21
C THR A 613 1.09 21.98 -0.66
N ALA A 614 1.58 23.07 -1.26
CA ALA A 614 1.18 24.43 -0.91
C ALA A 614 -0.31 24.63 -1.18
N LYS A 615 -1.01 25.26 -0.22
CA LYS A 615 -2.36 25.78 -0.46
C LYS A 615 -2.25 26.95 -1.44
N LYS A 616 -2.99 26.88 -2.54
CA LYS A 616 -3.28 28.06 -3.35
C LYS A 616 -4.38 28.87 -2.69
#